data_AF-A0A1Q7WB12-F1
#
_entry.id   AF-A0A1Q7WB12-F1
#
_cell.length_a   1.000
_cell.length_b   1.000
_cell.length_c   1.000
_cell.angle_alpha   90.00
_cell.angle_beta   90.00
_cell.angle_gamma   90.00
#
_symmetry.space_group_name_H-M   'P 1'
#
loop_
_entity.id
_entity.type
_entity.pdbx_description
1 polymer ?
#
loop_
_entity_poly.entity_id
_entity_poly.type
_entity_poly.pdbx_seq_one_letter_code
_entity_poly.pdbx_strand_id
1 'polypeptide(L)' 'MNDTRAAYRTREAAKLLGIPYRTVMTLINNGQLGAVRASRYYLVPAEEIDRFLAPAKHGPA' A
#
# COMPACT_ATOMS: atom_id res chain seq x y z
N MET A 1 -5.32 -17.81 -0.42
CA MET A 1 -6.53 -16.98 -0.69
C MET A 1 -6.12 -15.98 -1.76
N ASN A 2 -6.48 -16.23 -3.02
CA ASN A 2 -6.24 -15.28 -4.12
C ASN A 2 -7.43 -14.32 -4.17
N ASP A 3 -7.42 -13.29 -3.33
CA ASP A 3 -8.35 -12.16 -3.49
C ASP A 3 -7.89 -11.37 -4.73
N THR A 4 -8.54 -11.58 -5.88
CA THR A 4 -8.33 -10.81 -7.12
C THR A 4 -8.96 -9.41 -7.00
N ARG A 5 -8.67 -8.69 -5.91
CA ARG A 5 -9.17 -7.32 -5.73
C ARG A 5 -8.27 -6.34 -6.46
N ALA A 6 -8.87 -5.44 -7.23
CA ALA A 6 -8.13 -4.40 -7.94
C ALA A 6 -7.49 -3.37 -6.98
N ALA A 7 -8.08 -3.15 -5.80
CA ALA A 7 -7.55 -2.23 -4.80
C ALA A 7 -7.99 -2.61 -3.37
N TYR A 8 -7.22 -2.15 -2.40
CA TYR A 8 -7.39 -2.39 -0.98
C TYR A 8 -7.60 -1.08 -0.22
N ARG A 9 -8.43 -1.09 0.82
CA ARG A 9 -8.48 0.07 1.73
C ARG A 9 -7.17 0.20 2.48
N THR A 10 -6.83 1.40 2.94
CA THR A 10 -5.61 1.67 3.71
C THR A 10 -5.41 0.72 4.90
N ARG A 11 -6.49 0.28 5.57
CA ARG A 11 -6.42 -0.70 6.68
C ARG A 11 -6.11 -2.13 6.20
N GLU A 12 -6.56 -2.51 5.02
CA GLU A 12 -6.24 -3.81 4.41
C GLU A 12 -4.81 -3.78 3.87
N ALA A 13 -4.44 -2.71 3.16
CA ALA A 13 -3.07 -2.44 2.74
C ALA A 13 -2.09 -2.53 3.92
N ALA A 14 -2.43 -1.95 5.08
CA ALA A 14 -1.62 -2.06 6.30
C ALA A 14 -1.37 -3.53 6.73
N LYS A 15 -2.39 -4.38 6.65
CA LYS A 15 -2.27 -5.80 6.98
C LYS A 15 -1.42 -6.54 5.96
N LEU A 16 -1.61 -6.26 4.67
CA LEU A 16 -0.85 -6.88 3.57
C LEU A 16 0.63 -6.48 3.61
N LEU A 17 0.91 -5.22 3.89
CA LEU A 17 2.27 -4.68 4.00
C LEU A 17 2.94 -4.97 5.34
N GLY A 18 2.19 -5.47 6.33
CA GLY A 18 2.71 -5.73 7.68
C GLY A 18 3.13 -4.48 8.46
N ILE A 19 2.60 -3.30 8.10
CA ILE A 19 2.96 -2.02 8.74
C ILE A 19 1.76 -1.32 9.39
N PRO A 20 1.97 -0.44 10.38
CA PRO A 20 0.89 0.30 11.01
C PRO A 20 0.11 1.17 10.03
N TYR A 21 -1.20 1.29 10.23
CA TYR A 21 -2.08 2.17 9.44
C TYR A 21 -1.57 3.63 9.34
N ARG A 22 -1.05 4.17 10.45
CA ARG A 22 -0.45 5.51 10.46
C ARG A 22 0.72 5.62 9.49
N THR A 23 1.59 4.61 9.45
CA THR A 23 2.70 4.53 8.50
C THR A 23 2.21 4.48 7.07
N VAL A 24 1.20 3.65 6.76
CA VAL A 24 0.60 3.62 5.41
C VAL A 24 0.08 5.01 5.02
N MET A 25 -0.59 5.70 5.93
CA MET A 25 -1.14 7.02 5.63
C MET A 25 -0.04 8.07 5.44
N THR A 26 1.05 8.00 6.22
CA THR A 26 2.25 8.82 6.00
C THR A 26 2.87 8.54 4.63
N LEU A 27 3.01 7.27 4.25
CA LEU A 27 3.55 6.89 2.93
C LEU A 27 2.68 7.44 1.78
N ILE A 28 1.35 7.39 1.92
CA ILE A 28 0.43 7.97 0.95
C ILE A 28 0.58 9.49 0.88
N ASN A 29 0.58 10.17 2.03
CA ASN A 29 0.72 11.62 2.10
C ASN A 29 2.07 12.12 1.57
N ASN A 30 3.12 11.31 1.73
CA ASN A 30 4.46 11.58 1.21
C ASN A 30 4.62 11.19 -0.27
N GLY A 31 3.61 10.60 -0.90
CA GLY A 31 3.67 10.11 -2.29
C GLY A 31 4.55 8.85 -2.48
N GLN A 32 4.96 8.18 -1.40
CA GLN A 32 5.77 6.97 -1.43
C GLN A 32 4.92 5.71 -1.68
N LEU A 33 3.62 5.78 -1.40
CA LEU A 33 2.63 4.76 -1.72
C LEU A 33 1.48 5.38 -2.50
N GLY A 34 1.31 4.97 -3.75
CA GLY A 34 0.23 5.40 -4.62
C GLY A 34 -1.12 4.99 -4.07
N ALA A 35 -2.03 5.95 -4.00
CA ALA A 35 -3.39 5.70 -3.58
C ALA A 35 -4.36 6.62 -4.31
N VAL A 36 -5.56 6.11 -4.57
CA VAL A 36 -6.67 6.87 -5.15
C VAL A 36 -7.59 7.29 -4.03
N ARG A 37 -7.91 8.58 -3.96
CA ARG A 37 -8.87 9.12 -2.99
C ARG A 37 -10.30 8.78 -3.44
N ALA A 38 -10.96 7.90 -2.71
CA ALA A 38 -12.36 7.53 -2.89
C ALA A 38 -13.23 8.22 -1.84
N SER A 39 -13.61 9.47 -2.14
CA SER A 39 -14.42 10.32 -1.24
C SER A 39 -13.77 10.50 0.15
N ARG A 40 -14.19 9.71 1.14
CA ARG A 40 -13.76 9.78 2.55
C ARG A 40 -12.58 8.86 2.89
N TYR A 41 -12.14 8.01 1.98
CA TYR A 41 -11.07 7.04 2.23
C TYR A 41 -10.10 6.94 1.04
N TYR A 42 -8.97 6.30 1.28
CA TYR A 42 -7.98 5.98 0.25
C TYR A 42 -8.07 4.50 -0.13
N LEU A 43 -7.92 4.25 -1.43
CA LEU A 43 -7.78 2.93 -2.01
C LEU A 43 -6.37 2.79 -2.56
N VAL A 44 -5.65 1.77 -2.11
CA VAL A 44 -4.31 1.42 -2.58
C VAL A 44 -4.48 0.33 -3.64
N PRO A 45 -4.14 0.58 -4.92
CA PRO A 45 -4.21 -0.44 -5.96
C PRO A 45 -3.38 -1.67 -5.59
N ALA A 46 -3.83 -2.87 -5.98
CA ALA A 46 -3.10 -4.11 -5.72
C ALA A 46 -1.68 -4.08 -6.32
N GLU A 47 -1.56 -3.55 -7.54
CA GLU A 47 -0.29 -3.34 -8.23
C GLU A 47 0.70 -2.51 -7.39
N GLU A 48 0.19 -1.55 -6.61
CA GLU A 48 1.01 -0.71 -5.76
C GLU A 48 1.48 -1.44 -4.51
N ILE A 49 0.64 -2.31 -3.95
CA ILE A 49 1.04 -3.21 -2.87
C ILE A 49 2.15 -4.13 -3.37
N ASP A 50 1.98 -4.73 -4.54
CA ASP A 50 2.96 -5.61 -5.14
C ASP A 50 4.27 -4.87 -5.45
N ARG A 51 4.19 -3.63 -5.96
CA ARG A 51 5.37 -2.78 -6.20
C ARG A 51 6.11 -2.45 -4.91
N PHE A 52 5.40 -2.26 -3.81
CA PHE A 52 5.98 -1.94 -2.51
C PHE A 52 6.59 -3.17 -1.82
N LEU A 53 5.97 -4.34 -2.02
CA LEU A 53 6.48 -5.64 -1.53
C LEU A 53 7.58 -6.20 -2.42
N ALA A 54 7.60 -5.84 -3.70
CA ALA A 54 8.69 -6.17 -4.58
C ALA A 54 9.98 -5.68 -3.91
N PRO A 55 10.96 -6.57 -3.70
CA PRO A 55 12.20 -6.18 -3.08
C PRO A 55 12.77 -5.06 -3.93
N ALA A 56 12.72 -3.83 -3.41
CA ALA A 56 13.58 -2.78 -3.92
C ALA A 56 14.97 -3.41 -3.94
N LYS A 57 15.66 -3.36 -5.07
CA LYS A 57 17.09 -3.65 -5.16
C LYS A 57 17.87 -2.60 -4.36
N HIS A 58 17.53 -2.39 -3.10
CA HIS A 58 18.41 -1.81 -2.12
C HIS A 58 19.21 -3.00 -1.59
N GLY A 59 20.28 -3.30 -2.31
CA GLY A 59 21.28 -4.26 -1.88
C GLY A 59 21.76 -3.91 -0.47
N PRO A 60 22.19 -4.93 0.30
CA PRO A 60 22.73 -4.72 1.63
C PRO A 60 24.06 -3.96 1.58
N ALA A 61 24.22 -3.12 2.60
CA ALA A 61 25.48 -2.66 3.19
C ALA A 61 26.32 -1.64 2.41
#